data_AF-A0A535JA03-F1
#
_entry.id   AF-A0A535JA03-F1
#
_cell.length_a   1.000
_cell.length_b   1.000
_cell.length_c   1.000
_cell.angle_alpha   90.00
_cell.angle_beta   90.00
_cell.angle_gamma   90.00
#
_symmetry.space_group_name_H-M   'P 1'
#
loop_
_entity.id
_entity.type
_entity.pdbx_description
1 polymer ?
#
loop_
_entity_poly.entity_id
_entity_poly.type
_entity_poly.pdbx_seq_one_letter_code
_entity_poly.pdbx_strand_id
1 'polypeptide(L)'
;MQKDAMDVLQRWIDQFNARAGGAIALSSGGEAGGAQLRLKYTPADGTIAILHFVAVSEGGGGGGGGGGRPGIRVQAFEGPTAETSVQAGLWASAQLGRRP
;
A
#
# COMPACT_ATOMS: atom_id res chain seq x y z
N MET A 1 -9.02 -20.43 11.31
CA MET A 1 -8.45 -19.99 10.02
C MET A 1 -8.44 -18.47 10.05
N GLN A 2 -7.28 -17.87 10.32
CA GLN A 2 -7.14 -16.41 10.45
C GLN A 2 -7.28 -15.82 9.04
N LYS A 3 -8.31 -14.98 8.81
CA LYS A 3 -8.46 -14.28 7.51
C LYS A 3 -7.26 -13.37 7.32
N ASP A 4 -6.72 -13.33 6.10
CA ASP A 4 -5.64 -12.43 5.76
C ASP A 4 -6.12 -10.99 6.02
N ALA A 5 -5.26 -10.13 6.57
CA ALA A 5 -5.57 -8.71 6.76
C ALA A 5 -6.03 -8.05 5.45
N MET A 6 -5.54 -8.57 4.32
CA MET A 6 -5.97 -8.18 2.98
C MET A 6 -7.42 -8.52 2.67
N ASP A 7 -7.93 -9.67 3.12
CA ASP A 7 -9.34 -10.04 2.92
C ASP A 7 -10.28 -9.11 3.68
N VAL A 8 -9.87 -8.70 4.89
CA VAL A 8 -10.65 -7.78 5.73
C VAL A 8 -10.71 -6.39 5.10
N LEU A 9 -9.56 -5.92 4.60
CA LEU A 9 -9.45 -4.65 3.92
C LEU A 9 -10.26 -4.63 2.61
N GLN A 10 -10.11 -5.66 1.77
CA GLN A 10 -10.84 -5.75 0.51
C GLN A 10 -12.35 -5.69 0.77
N ARG A 11 -12.84 -6.45 1.76
CA ARG A 11 -14.24 -6.41 2.17
C ARG A 11 -14.70 -5.03 2.63
N TRP A 12 -13.87 -4.28 3.34
CA TRP A 12 -14.19 -2.91 3.76
C TRP A 12 -14.29 -1.97 2.55
N ILE A 13 -13.36 -2.09 1.59
CA ILE A 13 -13.36 -1.29 0.36
C ILE A 13 -14.60 -1.60 -0.48
N ASP A 14 -14.97 -2.87 -0.62
CA ASP A 14 -16.17 -3.27 -1.38
C ASP A 14 -17.43 -2.61 -0.79
N GLN A 15 -17.55 -2.62 0.54
CA GLN A 15 -18.63 -1.93 1.23
C GLN A 15 -18.59 -0.41 1.05
N PHE A 16 -17.40 0.19 1.06
CA PHE A 16 -17.24 1.60 0.80
C PHE A 16 -17.70 1.97 -0.62
N ASN A 17 -17.20 1.27 -1.64
CA ASN A 17 -17.57 1.51 -3.04
C ASN A 17 -19.09 1.35 -3.26
N ALA A 18 -19.70 0.31 -2.68
CA ALA A 18 -21.14 0.09 -2.77
C ALA A 18 -21.96 1.23 -2.15
N ARG A 19 -21.48 1.82 -1.03
CA ARG A 19 -22.12 2.99 -0.40
C ARG A 19 -21.84 4.29 -1.14
N ALA A 20 -20.61 4.48 -1.62
CA ALA A 20 -20.14 5.72 -2.20
C ALA A 20 -20.71 5.95 -3.61
N GLY A 21 -21.04 4.89 -4.35
CA GLY A 21 -21.57 5.00 -5.72
C GLY A 21 -20.64 5.75 -6.67
N GLY A 22 -19.33 5.79 -6.35
CA GLY A 22 -18.35 6.58 -7.08
C GLY A 22 -18.14 6.04 -8.50
N ALA A 23 -17.89 6.94 -9.46
CA ALA A 23 -17.61 6.58 -10.84
C ALA A 23 -16.35 5.72 -11.03
N ILE A 24 -15.45 5.72 -10.02
CA ILE A 24 -14.19 4.97 -10.04
C ILE A 24 -14.13 4.09 -8.80
N ALA A 25 -14.05 2.78 -9.01
CA ALA A 25 -13.99 1.80 -7.93
C ALA A 25 -12.58 1.70 -7.32
N LEU A 26 -12.50 1.72 -5.99
CA LEU A 26 -11.27 1.43 -5.25
C LEU A 26 -11.02 -0.08 -5.15
N SER A 27 -9.75 -0.49 -5.07
CA SER A 27 -9.33 -1.87 -4.81
C SER A 27 -8.13 -1.93 -3.87
N SER A 28 -7.91 -3.07 -3.19
CA SER A 28 -6.73 -3.31 -2.36
C SER A 28 -5.77 -4.36 -2.92
N GLY A 29 -4.51 -4.30 -2.50
CA GLY A 29 -3.54 -5.37 -2.71
C GLY A 29 -2.36 -5.25 -1.74
N GLY A 30 -1.65 -6.35 -1.50
CA GLY A 30 -0.53 -6.39 -0.56
C GLY A 30 0.42 -7.55 -0.86
N GLU A 31 1.57 -7.58 -0.19
CA GLU A 31 2.52 -8.69 -0.22
C GLU A 31 2.80 -9.11 1.22
N ALA A 32 2.97 -10.41 1.46
CA ALA A 32 3.28 -10.93 2.78
C ALA A 32 4.62 -10.36 3.31
N GLY A 33 4.68 -10.08 4.62
CA GLY A 33 5.93 -9.79 5.33
C GLY A 33 6.28 -8.32 5.61
N GLY A 34 5.32 -7.41 5.68
CA GLY A 34 5.55 -6.03 6.13
C GLY A 34 4.41 -5.12 5.70
N ALA A 35 3.51 -4.81 6.63
CA ALA A 35 2.19 -4.25 6.36
C ALA A 35 2.23 -3.04 5.39
N GLN A 36 1.82 -3.29 4.15
CA GLN A 36 1.54 -2.29 3.14
C GLN A 36 0.04 -2.31 2.84
N LEU A 37 -0.62 -1.17 3.06
CA LEU A 37 -1.96 -0.93 2.54
C LEU A 37 -1.79 -0.19 1.22
N ARG A 38 -2.31 -0.78 0.13
CA ARG A 38 -2.29 -0.17 -1.20
C ARG A 38 -3.72 0.03 -1.67
N LEU A 39 -4.10 1.28 -1.93
CA LEU A 39 -5.34 1.62 -2.62
C LEU A 39 -5.02 1.88 -4.08
N LYS A 40 -5.74 1.23 -4.99
CA LYS A 40 -5.57 1.38 -6.44
C LYS A 40 -6.87 1.77 -7.11
N TYR A 41 -6.78 2.67 -8.08
CA TYR A 41 -7.87 2.99 -8.99
C TYR A 41 -7.34 3.36 -10.39
N THR A 42 -8.22 3.26 -11.39
CA THR A 42 -7.91 3.53 -12.80
C THR A 42 -8.64 4.81 -13.22
N PRO A 43 -7.96 5.97 -13.24
CA PRO A 43 -8.61 7.24 -13.61
C PRO A 43 -8.95 7.35 -15.10
N ALA A 44 -8.20 6.65 -15.96
CA ALA A 44 -8.41 6.57 -17.40
C ALA A 44 -7.78 5.28 -17.94
N ASP A 45 -8.18 4.85 -19.14
CA ASP A 45 -7.62 3.66 -19.79
C ASP A 45 -6.09 3.75 -19.89
N GLY A 46 -5.40 2.72 -19.40
CA GLY A 46 -3.94 2.64 -19.39
C GLY A 46 -3.25 3.39 -18.25
N THR A 47 -3.98 4.20 -17.47
CA THR A 47 -3.44 4.94 -16.32
C THR A 47 -3.85 4.28 -15.00
N ILE A 48 -2.93 4.24 -14.04
CA ILE A 48 -3.22 3.80 -12.67
C ILE A 48 -2.86 4.91 -11.69
N ALA A 49 -3.68 5.06 -10.66
CA ALA A 49 -3.37 5.83 -9.47
C ALA A 49 -3.25 4.88 -8.27
N ILE A 50 -2.18 5.05 -7.50
CA ILE A 50 -1.83 4.18 -6.37
C ILE A 50 -1.52 5.05 -5.16
N LEU A 51 -2.23 4.81 -4.06
CA LEU A 51 -1.91 5.37 -2.74
C LEU A 51 -1.38 4.25 -1.85
N HIS A 52 -0.11 4.36 -1.45
CA HIS A 52 0.52 3.41 -0.55
C HIS A 52 0.64 3.96 0.87
N PHE A 53 0.41 3.10 1.85
CA PHE A 53 0.67 3.31 3.25
C PHE A 53 1.59 2.19 3.73
N VAL A 54 2.76 2.55 4.23
CA VAL A 54 3.74 1.58 4.76
C VAL A 54 4.00 1.89 6.23
N ALA A 55 3.73 0.91 7.09
CA ALA A 55 4.09 1.01 8.50
C ALA A 55 5.62 0.89 8.65
N VAL A 56 6.23 1.86 9.33
CA VAL A 56 7.67 1.92 9.57
C VAL A 56 7.95 2.16 11.06
N SER A 57 9.14 1.77 11.52
CA SER A 57 9.68 2.21 12.81
C SER A 57 10.86 3.14 12.55
N GLU A 58 10.70 4.43 12.84
CA GLU A 58 11.74 5.43 12.63
C GLU A 58 12.75 5.42 13.79
N GLY A 59 14.05 5.29 13.49
CA GLY A 59 15.12 5.40 14.49
C GLY A 59 15.84 4.11 14.91
N GLY A 60 15.52 2.95 14.31
CA GLY A 60 16.22 1.68 14.59
C GLY A 60 17.47 1.45 13.73
N GLY A 61 18.51 2.25 13.93
CA GLY A 61 19.85 1.95 13.40
C GLY A 61 20.46 0.76 14.14
N GLY A 62 21.18 -0.10 13.41
CA GLY A 62 21.67 -1.39 13.90
C GLY A 62 22.41 -1.35 15.24
N GLY A 63 22.16 -2.38 16.06
CA GLY A 63 22.87 -2.64 17.31
C GLY A 63 22.12 -2.12 18.55
N GLY A 64 21.40 -3.03 19.22
CA GLY A 64 21.03 -2.88 20.63
C GLY A 64 19.84 -1.95 20.95
N GLY A 65 18.67 -2.55 21.15
CA GLY A 65 17.76 -2.15 22.24
C GLY A 65 16.90 -0.87 22.11
N GLY A 66 16.94 -0.12 21.01
CA GLY A 66 16.08 1.06 20.82
C GLY A 66 14.91 0.80 19.87
N GLY A 67 13.71 0.56 20.40
CA GLY A 67 12.49 0.45 19.58
C GLY A 67 12.15 1.79 18.92
N GLY A 68 12.25 1.85 17.58
CA GLY A 68 11.96 3.07 16.81
C GLY A 68 10.51 3.53 16.94
N ARG A 69 10.27 4.82 16.75
CA ARG A 69 8.92 5.41 16.82
C ARG A 69 8.07 4.84 15.68
N PRO A 70 6.89 4.26 15.96
CA PRO A 70 6.00 3.80 14.91
C PRO A 70 5.51 4.99 14.08
N GLY A 71 5.54 4.84 12.76
CA GLY A 71 5.09 5.82 11.79
C GLY A 71 4.44 5.15 10.58
N ILE A 72 3.75 5.94 9.77
CA ILE A 72 3.19 5.49 8.50
C ILE A 72 3.74 6.43 7.42
N ARG A 73 4.45 5.88 6.44
CA ARG A 73 4.84 6.63 5.25
C ARG A 73 3.77 6.47 4.20
N VAL A 74 3.41 7.60 3.59
CA VAL A 74 2.35 7.66 2.58
C VAL A 74 2.95 8.24 1.30
N GLN A 75 2.68 7.59 0.17
CA GLN A 75 3.10 8.08 -1.14
C GLN A 75 2.02 7.81 -2.18
N ALA A 76 1.75 8.83 -3.00
CA ALA A 76 0.87 8.73 -4.16
C ALA A 76 1.70 8.56 -5.44
N PHE A 77 1.17 7.76 -6.37
CA PHE A 77 1.72 7.55 -7.70
C PHE A 77 0.57 7.62 -8.70
N GLU A 78 0.81 8.24 -9.85
CA GLU A 78 -0.14 8.28 -10.97
C GLU A 78 0.63 8.24 -12.29
N GLY A 79 0.16 7.46 -13.25
CA GLY A 79 0.80 7.37 -14.56
C GLY A 79 0.52 6.05 -15.30
N PRO A 80 1.33 5.73 -16.33
CA PRO A 80 1.18 4.50 -17.10
C PRO A 80 1.22 3.24 -16.22
N THR A 81 0.24 2.35 -16.41
CA THR A 81 -0.02 1.21 -15.50
C THR A 81 1.22 0.37 -15.18
N ALA A 82 2.01 0.01 -16.19
CA ALA A 82 3.19 -0.84 -16.02
C ALA A 82 4.29 -0.16 -15.21
N GLU A 83 4.72 1.03 -15.63
CA GLU A 83 5.81 1.78 -15.01
C GLU A 83 5.45 2.22 -13.58
N THR A 84 4.26 2.80 -13.41
CA THR A 84 3.78 3.30 -12.12
C THR A 84 3.61 2.18 -11.11
N SER A 85 3.18 0.98 -11.53
CA SER A 85 3.08 -0.18 -10.65
C SER A 85 4.45 -0.64 -10.13
N VAL A 86 5.47 -0.63 -10.99
CA VAL A 86 6.85 -1.00 -10.62
C VAL A 86 7.44 0.03 -9.66
N GLN A 87 7.35 1.32 -9.98
CA GLN A 87 7.85 2.39 -9.11
C GLN A 87 7.21 2.34 -7.72
N ALA A 88 5.89 2.15 -7.67
CA ALA A 88 5.16 2.04 -6.41
C ALA A 88 5.61 0.83 -5.58
N GLY A 89 5.89 -0.31 -6.23
CA GLY A 89 6.44 -1.51 -5.58
C GLY A 89 7.87 -1.32 -5.05
N LEU A 90 8.76 -0.73 -5.87
CA LEU A 90 10.15 -0.44 -5.48
C LEU A 90 10.21 0.52 -4.28
N TRP A 91 9.39 1.57 -4.28
CA TRP A 91 9.32 2.49 -3.17
C TRP A 91 8.88 1.82 -1.87
N ALA A 92 7.83 0.98 -1.93
CA ALA A 92 7.34 0.26 -0.76
C ALA A 92 8.38 -0.74 -0.23
N SER A 93 9.05 -1.47 -1.13
CA SER A 93 10.16 -2.38 -0.79
C SER A 93 11.29 -1.65 -0.05
N ALA A 94 11.68 -0.46 -0.53
CA ALA A 94 12.69 0.38 0.11
C ALA A 94 12.25 0.86 1.51
N GLN A 95 10.97 1.20 1.71
CA GLN A 95 10.46 1.58 3.04
C GLN A 95 10.50 0.42 4.04
N LEU A 96 10.37 -0.82 3.56
CA LEU A 96 10.45 -2.03 4.36
C LEU A 96 11.90 -2.51 4.60
N GLY A 97 12.91 -1.79 4.09
CA GLY A 97 14.31 -2.18 4.22
C GLY A 97 14.68 -3.48 3.47
N ARG A 98 13.85 -3.89 2.50
CA ARG A 98 14.12 -5.06 1.65
C ARG A 98 15.19 -4.67 0.62
N ARG A 99 16.18 -5.54 0.39
CA ARG A 99 17.16 -5.35 -0.69
C ARG A 99 16.49 -5.64 -2.04
N PRO A 100 16.85 -4.92 -3.12
CA PRO A 100 16.35 -5.19 -4.46
C PRO A 100 16.76 -6.58 -4.96
#